data_AF-A8IU87-F1
#
_entry.id   AF-A8IU87-F1
#
_cell.length_a   1.000
_cell.length_b   1.000
_cell.length_c   1.000
_cell.angle_alpha   90.00
_cell.angle_beta   90.00
_cell.angle_gamma   90.00
#
_symmetry.space_group_name_H-M   'P 1'
#
loop_
_entity.id
_entity.type
_entity.pdbx_description
1 polymer ?
#
loop_
_entity_poly.entity_id
_entity_poly.type
_entity_poly.pdbx_seq_one_letter_code
_entity_poly.pdbx_strand_id
1 'polypeptide(L)'
;MSLKRRRESSFLLADVEPDIRIRIYGKDEPLMAHHDVLKLFSSIARDLPREANAKPTVWDLSQLVLEGESQPVSAELVQLWLDLLYARVDSSRRVALPTSLDAARPLLLFADAVGTGDALMQEIGSSLCGNQGLTLKVVVVDAGEVRKELQLRLDGALYLCTPGGEMREYIKPAQTRTFCEGVRSAAVQPAVASALEEWLALAGRLQLVPLVRKLMAFAKAQMVFWGGLSILGPAAAHVLSPRVLKLLPPEILYEAVAWRLLQPEPSAMVVKPYEGLQVQGLPHVMSRSADEEAEEEVSFRTNEHGRNACSHKRGSTCYINFSFGGPGRQELQELVGQVMQRAVEDDEAAPSLRRG
;
A
#
# COMPACT_ATOMS: atom_id res chain seq x y z
N MET A 1 6.20 19.85 53.13
CA MET A 1 6.96 20.19 51.91
C MET A 1 7.25 18.90 51.15
N SER A 2 6.53 18.64 50.06
CA SER A 2 6.72 17.45 49.23
C SER A 2 7.84 17.73 48.23
N LEU A 3 8.97 17.04 48.38
CA LEU A 3 10.07 17.06 47.41
C LEU A 3 9.57 16.37 46.13
N LYS A 4 9.19 17.16 45.13
CA LYS A 4 9.02 16.70 43.75
C LYS A 4 10.35 16.13 43.27
N ARG A 5 10.52 14.82 43.42
CA ARG A 5 11.62 14.06 42.81
C ARG A 5 11.45 14.18 41.31
N ARG A 6 12.15 15.14 40.71
CA ARG A 6 12.30 15.28 39.26
C ARG A 6 13.05 14.02 38.83
N ARG A 7 12.31 13.02 38.33
CA ARG A 7 12.92 11.88 37.61
C ARG A 7 13.57 12.49 36.38
N GLU A 8 14.85 12.80 36.48
CA GLU A 8 15.68 12.94 35.30
C GLU A 8 15.56 11.61 34.57
N SER A 9 15.04 11.67 33.35
CA SER A 9 14.87 10.53 32.46
C SER A 9 16.24 10.08 32.00
N SER A 10 17.03 9.51 32.90
CA SER A 10 18.27 8.82 32.54
C SER A 10 17.87 7.64 31.67
N PHE A 11 18.25 7.69 30.40
CA PHE A 11 18.08 6.60 29.45
C PHE A 11 18.62 5.30 30.07
N LEU A 12 17.82 4.22 30.03
CA LEU A 12 18.10 2.97 30.72
C LEU A 12 19.44 2.31 30.34
N LEU A 13 20.04 2.72 29.21
CA LEU A 13 21.29 2.18 28.69
C LEU A 13 22.41 3.23 28.62
N ALA A 14 22.28 4.37 29.32
CA ALA A 14 23.31 5.42 29.29
C ALA A 14 24.67 4.94 29.84
N ASP A 15 24.65 3.98 30.77
CA ASP A 15 25.84 3.45 31.45
C ASP A 15 26.21 2.03 30.98
N VAL A 16 25.55 1.50 29.95
CA VAL A 16 25.78 0.14 29.44
C VAL A 16 26.55 0.23 28.13
N GLU A 17 27.68 -0.48 28.04
CA GLU A 17 28.43 -0.56 26.78
C GLU A 17 27.71 -1.47 25.77
N PRO A 18 27.65 -1.10 24.47
CA PRO A 18 27.10 -1.95 23.44
C PRO A 18 27.91 -3.25 23.26
N ASP A 19 27.23 -4.38 23.30
CA ASP A 19 27.81 -5.74 23.28
C ASP A 19 27.66 -6.45 21.93
N ILE A 20 26.98 -5.83 20.95
CA ILE A 20 26.88 -6.30 19.57
C ILE A 20 27.63 -5.38 18.61
N ARG A 21 28.43 -5.98 17.72
CA ARG A 21 29.09 -5.35 16.58
C ARG A 21 28.45 -5.83 15.28
N ILE A 22 27.71 -4.95 14.62
CA ILE A 22 27.04 -5.24 13.36
C ILE A 22 27.96 -4.85 12.19
N ARG A 23 28.42 -5.83 11.42
CA ARG A 23 29.26 -5.59 10.24
C ARG A 23 28.36 -5.36 9.02
N ILE A 24 28.69 -4.36 8.22
CA ILE A 24 27.91 -3.92 7.07
C ILE A 24 28.85 -3.76 5.87
N TYR A 25 28.34 -4.00 4.67
CA TYR A 25 29.11 -3.83 3.45
C TYR A 25 29.59 -2.37 3.31
N GLY A 26 30.85 -2.19 2.90
CA GLY A 26 31.42 -0.87 2.62
C GLY A 26 31.69 0.01 3.84
N LYS A 27 31.49 -0.49 5.07
CA LYS A 27 31.77 0.25 6.30
C LYS A 27 32.85 -0.43 7.13
N ASP A 28 33.95 0.29 7.36
CA ASP A 28 35.11 -0.22 8.12
C ASP A 28 34.78 -0.41 9.61
N GLU A 29 34.05 0.54 10.20
CA GLU A 29 33.63 0.47 11.60
C GLU A 29 32.23 -0.17 11.75
N PRO A 30 32.09 -1.21 12.60
CA PRO A 30 30.80 -1.84 12.82
C PRO A 30 29.82 -0.88 13.50
N LEU A 31 28.52 -1.05 13.23
CA LEU A 31 27.49 -0.41 14.05
C LEU A 31 27.43 -1.10 15.42
N MET A 32 27.26 -0.30 16.46
CA MET A 32 27.22 -0.79 17.84
C MET A 32 25.77 -0.88 18.31
N ALA A 33 25.40 -2.00 18.93
CA ALA A 33 24.06 -2.21 19.47
C ALA A 33 24.08 -3.02 20.77
N HIS A 34 22.96 -3.01 21.49
CA HIS A 34 22.74 -3.78 22.71
C HIS A 34 21.90 -5.02 22.38
N HIS A 35 22.43 -6.20 22.66
CA HIS A 35 21.72 -7.47 22.52
C HIS A 35 20.40 -7.46 23.27
N ASP A 36 20.36 -6.85 24.45
CA ASP A 36 19.16 -6.77 25.27
C ASP A 36 18.02 -5.99 24.62
N VAL A 37 18.34 -5.02 23.76
CA VAL A 37 17.34 -4.31 22.95
C VAL A 37 16.95 -5.14 21.74
N LEU A 38 17.96 -5.63 20.99
CA LEU A 38 17.70 -6.32 19.72
C LEU A 38 16.85 -7.59 19.89
N LYS A 39 17.11 -8.40 20.92
CA LYS A 39 16.38 -9.66 21.16
C LYS A 39 14.87 -9.48 21.42
N LEU A 40 14.47 -8.28 21.88
CA LEU A 40 13.06 -7.95 22.13
C LEU A 40 12.29 -7.76 20.83
N PHE A 41 12.96 -7.28 19.79
CA PHE A 41 12.33 -6.83 18.56
C PHE A 41 12.78 -7.59 17.31
N SER A 42 13.79 -8.45 17.38
CA SER A 42 14.25 -9.28 16.26
C SER A 42 14.40 -10.73 16.72
N SER A 43 13.73 -11.66 16.01
CA SER A 43 13.87 -13.10 16.25
C SER A 43 15.27 -13.58 15.89
N ILE A 44 15.84 -13.08 14.79
CA ILE A 44 17.21 -13.44 14.37
C ILE A 44 18.24 -12.94 15.38
N ALA A 45 18.11 -11.71 15.87
CA ALA A 45 19.03 -11.17 16.86
C ALA A 45 18.93 -11.90 18.22
N ARG A 46 17.76 -12.45 18.55
CA ARG A 46 17.55 -13.22 19.78
C ARG A 46 18.38 -14.50 19.80
N ASP A 47 18.57 -15.11 18.64
CA ASP A 47 19.25 -16.39 18.46
C ASP A 47 20.75 -16.24 18.18
N LEU A 48 21.29 -15.01 18.27
CA LEU A 48 22.71 -14.78 18.09
C LEU A 48 23.53 -15.48 19.19
N PRO A 49 24.67 -16.12 18.83
CA PRO A 49 25.50 -16.83 19.79
C PRO A 49 26.11 -15.85 20.79
N ARG A 50 25.88 -16.08 22.08
CA ARG A 50 26.53 -15.31 23.14
C ARG A 50 27.88 -15.92 23.47
N GLU A 51 28.95 -15.17 23.23
CA GLU A 51 30.28 -15.63 23.62
C GLU A 51 30.46 -15.58 25.15
N ALA A 52 30.91 -16.69 25.74
CA ALA A 52 31.12 -16.80 27.20
C ALA A 52 32.28 -15.94 27.73
N ASN A 53 33.15 -15.43 26.85
CA ASN A 53 34.43 -14.80 27.21
C ASN A 53 34.42 -13.26 27.12
N ALA A 54 33.27 -12.63 27.37
CA ALA A 54 33.09 -11.16 27.33
C ALA A 54 33.48 -10.50 25.99
N LYS A 55 33.61 -11.28 24.92
CA LYS A 55 33.84 -10.75 23.58
C LYS A 55 32.51 -10.25 23.00
N PRO A 56 32.52 -9.12 22.28
CA PRO A 56 31.32 -8.60 21.65
C PRO A 56 30.83 -9.56 20.58
N THR A 57 29.52 -9.80 20.57
CA THR A 57 28.87 -10.65 19.59
C THR A 57 28.91 -9.96 18.23
N VAL A 58 29.37 -10.67 17.19
CA VAL A 58 29.43 -10.11 15.83
C VAL A 58 28.20 -10.56 15.05
N TRP A 59 27.45 -9.60 14.52
CA TRP A 59 26.34 -9.87 13.60
C TRP A 59 26.73 -9.37 12.20
N ASP A 60 27.03 -10.30 11.29
CA ASP A 60 27.51 -9.95 9.96
C ASP A 60 26.36 -9.83 8.95
N LEU A 61 26.09 -8.61 8.50
CA LEU A 61 25.08 -8.28 7.49
C LEU A 61 25.71 -7.87 6.15
N SER A 62 27.04 -8.01 5.99
CA SER A 62 27.77 -7.52 4.81
C SER A 62 27.41 -8.22 3.50
N GLN A 63 26.76 -9.39 3.58
CA GLN A 63 26.30 -10.16 2.42
C GLN A 63 24.78 -10.20 2.30
N LEU A 64 24.05 -9.48 3.16
CA LEU A 64 22.59 -9.46 3.11
C LEU A 64 22.13 -8.58 1.95
N VAL A 65 21.56 -9.20 0.91
CA VAL A 65 20.96 -8.53 -0.25
C VAL A 65 19.44 -8.66 -0.14
N LEU A 66 18.72 -7.54 -0.24
CA LEU A 66 17.26 -7.53 -0.14
C LEU A 66 16.59 -7.95 -1.45
N GLU A 67 15.35 -8.41 -1.37
CA GLU A 67 14.55 -8.78 -2.55
C GLU A 67 14.42 -7.59 -3.52
N GLY A 68 14.88 -7.79 -4.76
CA GLY A 68 14.83 -6.77 -5.83
C GLY A 68 16.02 -5.82 -5.86
N GLU A 69 16.94 -5.92 -4.89
CA GLU A 69 18.16 -5.11 -4.86
C GLU A 69 19.36 -5.86 -5.46
N SER A 70 20.32 -5.09 -5.99
CA SER A 70 21.57 -5.65 -6.53
C SER A 70 22.77 -5.45 -5.60
N GLN A 71 22.61 -4.66 -4.54
CA GLN A 71 23.66 -4.33 -3.59
C GLN A 71 23.29 -4.81 -2.18
N PRO A 72 24.29 -5.13 -1.33
CA PRO A 72 24.03 -5.42 0.07
C PRO A 72 23.40 -4.23 0.81
N VAL A 73 22.76 -4.52 1.94
CA VAL A 73 22.13 -3.50 2.79
C VAL A 73 23.12 -2.40 3.19
N SER A 74 22.66 -1.15 3.12
CA SER A 74 23.48 0.02 3.45
C SER A 74 23.52 0.28 4.97
N ALA A 75 24.55 0.98 5.43
CA ALA A 75 24.69 1.31 6.85
C ALA A 75 23.59 2.26 7.34
N GLU A 76 23.13 3.17 6.48
CA GLU A 76 22.04 4.11 6.77
C GLU A 76 20.73 3.38 7.00
N LEU A 77 20.46 2.34 6.21
CA LEU A 77 19.26 1.53 6.35
C LEU A 77 19.24 0.77 7.68
N VAL A 78 20.36 0.12 8.02
CA VAL A 78 20.49 -0.60 9.29
C VAL A 78 20.42 0.37 10.47
N GLN A 79 21.05 1.54 10.35
CA GLN A 79 20.98 2.59 11.39
C GLN A 79 19.54 3.10 11.58
N LEU A 80 18.80 3.34 10.49
CA LEU A 80 17.40 3.75 10.55
C LEU A 80 16.54 2.71 11.27
N TRP A 81 16.74 1.42 10.97
CA TRP A 81 16.07 0.33 11.68
C TRP A 81 16.44 0.30 13.15
N LEU A 82 17.73 0.41 13.50
CA LEU A 82 18.17 0.47 14.89
C LEU A 82 17.51 1.64 15.62
N ASP A 83 17.51 2.83 15.03
CA ASP A 83 16.93 4.02 15.65
C ASP A 83 15.44 3.82 15.95
N LEU A 84 14.69 3.11 15.09
CA LEU A 84 13.29 2.74 15.34
C LEU A 84 13.15 1.81 16.55
N LEU A 85 14.03 0.81 16.69
CA LEU A 85 14.04 -0.06 17.87
C LEU A 85 14.33 0.75 19.14
N TYR A 86 15.37 1.58 19.09
CA TYR A 86 15.79 2.36 20.26
C TYR A 86 14.76 3.42 20.64
N ALA A 87 14.00 3.97 19.70
CA ALA A 87 12.87 4.87 19.99
C ALA A 87 11.80 4.22 20.88
N ARG A 88 11.71 2.88 20.90
CA ARG A 88 10.81 2.13 21.79
C ARG A 88 11.29 2.07 23.24
N VAL A 89 12.60 2.16 23.45
CA VAL A 89 13.24 2.11 24.77
C VAL A 89 13.58 3.53 25.25
N ASP A 90 13.75 4.47 24.32
CA ASP A 90 14.12 5.85 24.51
C ASP A 90 13.20 6.79 23.72
N SER A 91 12.14 7.25 24.37
CA SER A 91 11.19 8.20 23.76
C SER A 91 11.80 9.55 23.34
N SER A 92 13.03 9.86 23.77
CA SER A 92 13.74 11.07 23.31
C SER A 92 14.23 10.93 21.87
N ARG A 93 14.43 9.69 21.38
CA ARG A 93 14.79 9.41 19.99
C ARG A 93 13.54 9.50 19.14
N ARG A 94 13.48 10.53 18.30
CA ARG A 94 12.47 10.65 17.25
C ARG A 94 13.07 10.23 15.93
N VAL A 95 12.41 9.29 15.27
CA VAL A 95 12.82 8.80 13.95
C VAL A 95 11.79 9.23 12.93
N ALA A 96 12.23 9.93 11.90
CA ALA A 96 11.39 10.25 10.76
C ALA A 96 11.41 9.07 9.79
N LEU A 97 10.23 8.49 9.53
CA LEU A 97 10.10 7.51 8.48
C LEU A 97 10.09 8.17 7.09
N PRO A 98 10.47 7.43 6.04
CA PRO A 98 10.36 7.91 4.66
C PRO A 98 8.94 8.34 4.30
N THR A 99 8.83 9.35 3.43
CA THR A 99 7.56 9.92 2.98
C THR A 99 7.01 9.27 1.72
N SER A 100 7.78 8.41 1.05
CA SER A 100 7.33 7.63 -0.10
C SER A 100 7.41 6.14 0.20
N LEU A 101 6.50 5.37 -0.40
CA LEU A 101 6.51 3.92 -0.26
C LEU A 101 7.81 3.32 -0.78
N ASP A 102 8.28 3.75 -1.95
CA ASP A 102 9.53 3.25 -2.54
C ASP A 102 10.74 3.49 -1.64
N ALA A 103 10.83 4.63 -0.96
CA ALA A 103 11.90 4.88 0.00
C ALA A 103 11.74 4.06 1.30
N ALA A 104 10.52 3.66 1.66
CA ALA A 104 10.24 2.79 2.78
C ALA A 104 10.44 1.29 2.45
N ARG A 105 10.44 0.90 1.17
CA ARG A 105 10.53 -0.50 0.73
C ARG A 105 11.77 -1.22 1.29
N PRO A 106 13.00 -0.66 1.22
CA PRO A 106 14.17 -1.33 1.76
C PRO A 106 14.07 -1.54 3.26
N LEU A 107 13.48 -0.60 4.01
CA LEU A 107 13.31 -0.71 5.45
C LEU A 107 12.35 -1.85 5.80
N LEU A 108 11.23 -1.96 5.09
CA LEU A 108 10.25 -3.03 5.30
C LEU A 108 10.83 -4.41 4.97
N LEU A 109 11.54 -4.54 3.86
CA LEU A 109 12.21 -5.78 3.46
C LEU A 109 13.34 -6.15 4.41
N PHE A 110 14.12 -5.17 4.87
CA PHE A 110 15.17 -5.40 5.86
C PHE A 110 14.58 -5.84 7.20
N ALA A 111 13.54 -5.15 7.68
CA ALA A 111 12.87 -5.48 8.93
C ALA A 111 12.32 -6.91 8.92
N ASP A 112 11.71 -7.33 7.81
CA ASP A 112 11.29 -8.71 7.57
C ASP A 112 12.47 -9.70 7.55
N ALA A 113 13.53 -9.39 6.80
CA ALA A 113 14.70 -10.24 6.68
C ALA A 113 15.44 -10.45 8.01
N VAL A 114 15.39 -9.50 8.93
CA VAL A 114 15.94 -9.62 10.30
C VAL A 114 14.91 -10.09 11.33
N GLY A 115 13.72 -10.52 10.89
CA GLY A 115 12.69 -11.08 11.75
C GLY A 115 12.16 -10.08 12.77
N THR A 116 11.88 -8.85 12.34
CA THR A 116 11.35 -7.79 13.19
C THR A 116 9.98 -8.18 13.73
N GLY A 117 9.77 -8.06 15.03
CA GLY A 117 8.53 -8.46 15.69
C GLY A 117 7.31 -7.65 15.25
N ASP A 118 6.15 -8.31 15.24
CA ASP A 118 4.88 -7.79 14.72
C ASP A 118 4.52 -6.42 15.26
N ALA A 119 4.71 -6.20 16.57
CA ALA A 119 4.37 -4.92 17.21
C ALA A 119 5.10 -3.73 16.56
N LEU A 120 6.38 -3.88 16.24
CA LEU A 120 7.15 -2.82 15.59
C LEU A 120 6.80 -2.73 14.10
N MET A 121 6.57 -3.85 13.42
CA MET A 121 6.11 -3.85 12.02
C MET A 121 4.78 -3.10 11.87
N GLN A 122 3.80 -3.34 12.76
CA GLN A 122 2.53 -2.61 12.77
C GLN A 122 2.71 -1.12 13.06
N GLU A 123 3.67 -0.75 13.93
CA GLU A 123 3.98 0.65 14.22
C GLU A 123 4.60 1.35 13.01
N ILE A 124 5.53 0.70 12.29
CA ILE A 124 6.08 1.22 11.03
C ILE A 124 4.95 1.40 10.02
N GLY A 125 4.11 0.37 9.83
CA GLY A 125 2.97 0.43 8.91
C GLY A 125 1.97 1.55 9.26
N SER A 126 1.64 1.70 10.54
CA SER A 126 0.76 2.77 11.04
C SER A 126 1.37 4.16 10.86
N SER A 127 2.67 4.30 11.12
CA SER A 127 3.39 5.57 11.00
C SER A 127 3.53 6.01 9.55
N LEU A 128 3.81 5.08 8.62
CA LEU A 128 3.75 5.34 7.18
C LEU A 128 2.34 5.81 6.78
N CYS A 129 1.29 5.13 7.27
CA CYS A 129 -0.09 5.51 6.98
C CYS A 129 -0.50 6.86 7.58
N GLY A 130 0.06 7.24 8.73
CA GLY A 130 -0.14 8.54 9.36
C GLY A 130 0.49 9.70 8.58
N ASN A 131 1.39 9.41 7.65
CA ASN A 131 1.97 10.42 6.77
C ASN A 131 0.98 10.82 5.67
N GLN A 132 0.44 12.04 5.78
CA GLN A 132 -0.51 12.62 4.80
C GLN A 132 0.12 12.84 3.42
N GLY A 133 1.45 12.87 3.33
CA GLY A 133 2.20 13.02 2.09
C GLY A 133 2.62 11.69 1.46
N LEU A 134 2.12 10.55 1.95
CA LEU A 134 2.57 9.24 1.48
C LEU A 134 2.29 9.05 -0.01
N THR A 135 3.36 8.82 -0.79
CA THR A 135 3.28 8.65 -2.24
C THR A 135 3.62 7.23 -2.69
N LEU A 136 2.95 6.81 -3.77
CA LEU A 136 3.21 5.63 -4.57
C LEU A 136 3.98 6.06 -5.82
N LYS A 137 5.17 5.51 -6.02
CA LYS A 137 5.93 5.70 -7.24
C LYS A 137 5.43 4.75 -8.32
N VAL A 138 5.21 5.27 -9.52
CA VAL A 138 4.74 4.52 -10.69
C VAL A 138 5.67 4.81 -11.85
N VAL A 139 6.31 3.78 -12.38
CA VAL A 139 7.18 3.86 -13.55
C VAL A 139 6.35 3.51 -14.78
N VAL A 140 6.12 4.49 -15.66
CA VAL A 140 5.38 4.29 -16.91
C VAL A 140 6.37 3.96 -18.02
N VAL A 141 6.28 2.72 -18.50
CA VAL A 141 7.05 2.21 -19.64
C VAL A 141 6.13 2.17 -20.87
N ASP A 142 6.59 2.71 -22.00
CA ASP A 142 5.87 2.65 -23.28
C ASP A 142 6.86 2.28 -24.39
N ALA A 143 6.53 1.24 -25.16
CA ALA A 143 7.41 0.62 -26.17
C ALA A 143 8.77 0.14 -25.62
N GLY A 144 8.83 -0.26 -24.34
CA GLY A 144 10.06 -0.77 -23.70
C GLY A 144 10.99 0.31 -23.15
N GLU A 145 10.66 1.59 -23.34
CA GLU A 145 11.42 2.71 -22.78
C GLU A 145 10.67 3.33 -21.60
N VAL A 146 11.41 3.63 -20.52
CA VAL A 146 10.86 4.38 -19.39
C VAL A 146 10.54 5.78 -19.86
N ARG A 147 9.26 6.10 -19.97
CA ARG A 147 8.80 7.42 -20.41
C ARG A 147 8.69 8.40 -19.27
N LYS A 148 8.20 7.95 -18.13
CA LYS A 148 7.94 8.85 -17.00
C LYS A 148 7.88 8.13 -15.67
N GLU A 149 8.34 8.82 -14.63
CA GLU A 149 8.13 8.45 -13.24
C GLU A 149 7.06 9.36 -12.63
N LEU A 150 6.03 8.77 -12.02
CA LEU A 150 4.93 9.47 -11.37
C LEU A 150 4.98 9.22 -9.87
N GLN A 151 4.65 10.23 -9.07
CA GLN A 151 4.51 10.10 -7.61
C GLN A 151 3.07 10.39 -7.19
N LEU A 152 2.26 9.35 -7.04
CA LEU A 152 0.83 9.45 -6.74
C LEU A 152 0.61 9.49 -5.24
N ARG A 153 0.01 10.55 -4.72
CA ARG A 153 -0.40 10.63 -3.32
C ARG A 153 -1.55 9.68 -3.04
N LEU A 154 -1.43 8.95 -1.94
CA LEU A 154 -2.45 7.97 -1.54
C LEU A 154 -3.66 8.61 -0.86
N ASP A 155 -3.46 9.76 -0.20
CA ASP A 155 -4.50 10.43 0.57
C ASP A 155 -5.15 11.59 -0.18
N GLY A 156 -6.48 11.59 -0.21
CA GLY A 156 -7.28 12.75 -0.60
C GLY A 156 -7.15 13.19 -2.07
N ALA A 157 -6.47 12.39 -2.90
CA ALA A 157 -6.25 12.66 -4.32
C ALA A 157 -7.02 11.69 -5.22
N LEU A 158 -7.69 12.24 -6.23
CA LEU A 158 -8.25 11.51 -7.36
C LEU A 158 -7.44 11.86 -8.61
N TYR A 159 -7.05 10.84 -9.37
CA TYR A 159 -6.31 11.04 -10.59
C TYR A 159 -7.14 10.61 -11.79
N LEU A 160 -7.18 11.48 -12.80
CA LEU A 160 -7.91 11.22 -14.04
C LEU A 160 -6.98 11.36 -15.24
N CYS A 161 -7.10 10.46 -16.21
CA CYS A 161 -6.46 10.56 -17.51
C CYS A 161 -7.46 11.14 -18.53
N THR A 162 -7.14 12.30 -19.10
CA THR A 162 -7.93 12.90 -20.18
C THR A 162 -7.71 12.16 -21.51
N PRO A 163 -8.64 12.26 -22.47
CA PRO A 163 -8.44 11.68 -23.81
C PRO A 163 -7.20 12.24 -24.53
N GLY A 164 -6.77 13.46 -24.19
CA GLY A 164 -5.57 14.11 -24.72
C GLY A 164 -4.25 13.57 -24.13
N GLY A 165 -4.29 12.66 -23.17
CA GLY A 165 -3.09 12.12 -22.51
C GLY A 165 -2.53 13.02 -21.41
N GLU A 166 -3.34 13.95 -20.90
CA GLU A 166 -3.02 14.67 -19.66
C GLU A 166 -3.53 13.87 -18.46
N MET A 167 -2.72 13.78 -17.42
CA MET A 167 -3.13 13.30 -16.11
C MET A 167 -3.42 14.50 -15.21
N ARG A 168 -4.62 14.54 -14.63
CA ARG A 168 -5.06 15.59 -13.70
C ARG A 168 -5.22 15.01 -12.31
N GLU A 169 -4.73 15.74 -11.33
CA GLU A 169 -4.89 15.45 -9.91
C GLU A 169 -5.95 16.37 -9.32
N TYR A 170 -6.93 15.78 -8.63
CA TYR A 170 -8.00 16.48 -7.93
C TYR A 170 -7.84 16.25 -6.44
N ILE A 171 -7.59 17.32 -5.70
CA ILE A 171 -7.37 17.31 -4.25
C ILE A 171 -8.59 17.94 -3.60
N LYS A 172 -9.14 17.27 -2.58
CA LYS A 172 -10.25 17.84 -1.81
C LYS A 172 -9.82 19.12 -1.06
N PRO A 173 -10.68 20.15 -1.00
CA PRO A 173 -11.83 20.43 -1.86
C PRO A 173 -11.42 21.48 -2.92
N ALA A 174 -11.50 21.13 -4.20
CA ALA A 174 -11.43 22.07 -5.34
C ALA A 174 -10.05 22.56 -5.83
N GLN A 175 -8.93 21.89 -5.50
CA GLN A 175 -7.69 22.12 -6.26
C GLN A 175 -7.53 21.05 -7.34
N THR A 176 -7.69 21.46 -8.59
CA THR A 176 -7.30 20.67 -9.77
C THR A 176 -5.92 21.12 -10.20
N ARG A 177 -4.98 20.19 -10.36
CA ARG A 177 -3.65 20.46 -10.90
C ARG A 177 -3.38 19.53 -12.06
N THR A 178 -2.89 20.07 -13.17
CA THR A 178 -2.28 19.24 -14.22
C THR A 178 -1.05 18.58 -13.61
N PHE A 179 -1.14 17.27 -13.42
CA PHE A 179 -0.11 16.50 -12.77
C PHE A 179 0.98 16.13 -13.78
N CYS A 180 0.58 15.83 -15.01
CA CYS A 180 1.49 15.35 -16.03
C CYS A 180 0.88 15.46 -17.43
N GLU A 181 1.66 16.00 -18.38
CA GLU A 181 1.32 16.00 -19.82
C GLU A 181 2.06 14.89 -20.58
N GLY A 182 1.50 14.51 -21.74
CA GLY A 182 2.15 13.65 -22.73
C GLY A 182 2.16 12.16 -22.41
N VAL A 183 1.37 11.70 -21.42
CA VAL A 183 1.35 10.28 -21.04
C VAL A 183 0.03 9.65 -21.43
N ARG A 184 0.11 8.71 -22.38
CA ARG A 184 -1.07 8.00 -22.90
C ARG A 184 -1.68 7.14 -21.80
N SER A 185 -3.00 7.28 -21.59
CA SER A 185 -3.77 6.50 -20.60
C SER A 185 -3.52 4.99 -20.68
N ALA A 186 -3.31 4.46 -21.90
CA ALA A 186 -3.08 3.04 -22.14
C ALA A 186 -1.79 2.50 -21.48
N ALA A 187 -0.78 3.33 -21.25
CA ALA A 187 0.45 2.95 -20.55
C ALA A 187 0.37 3.23 -19.04
N VAL A 188 -0.37 4.28 -18.63
CA VAL A 188 -0.53 4.63 -17.21
C VAL A 188 -1.30 3.55 -16.46
N GLN A 189 -2.46 3.13 -17.00
CA GLN A 189 -3.35 2.18 -16.34
C GLN A 189 -2.66 0.88 -15.89
N PRO A 190 -1.96 0.15 -16.78
CA PRO A 190 -1.25 -1.06 -16.36
C PRO A 190 -0.09 -0.76 -15.41
N ALA A 191 0.62 0.36 -15.57
CA ALA A 191 1.71 0.74 -14.67
C ALA A 191 1.23 1.00 -13.24
N VAL A 192 0.14 1.77 -13.09
CA VAL A 192 -0.48 2.02 -11.78
C VAL A 192 -1.00 0.72 -11.16
N ALA A 193 -1.68 -0.11 -11.96
CA ALA A 193 -2.21 -1.38 -11.48
C ALA A 193 -1.10 -2.33 -10.99
N SER A 194 0.01 -2.41 -11.73
CA SER A 194 1.20 -3.20 -11.36
C SER A 194 1.83 -2.69 -10.06
N ALA A 195 2.04 -1.37 -9.95
CA ALA A 195 2.63 -0.79 -8.74
C ALA A 195 1.76 -1.03 -7.50
N LEU A 196 0.43 -0.93 -7.63
CA LEU A 196 -0.49 -1.25 -6.54
C LEU A 196 -0.50 -2.74 -6.19
N GLU A 197 -0.48 -3.63 -7.19
CA GLU A 197 -0.40 -5.08 -6.98
C GLU A 197 0.85 -5.44 -6.17
N GLU A 198 2.01 -4.93 -6.58
CA GLU A 198 3.28 -5.19 -5.90
C GLU A 198 3.25 -4.73 -4.44
N TRP A 199 2.77 -3.51 -4.21
CA TRP A 199 2.68 -2.94 -2.87
C TRP A 199 1.65 -3.63 -1.99
N LEU A 200 0.51 -4.05 -2.55
CA LEU A 200 -0.49 -4.84 -1.83
C LEU A 200 0.04 -6.23 -1.48
N ALA A 201 0.77 -6.87 -2.40
CA ALA A 201 1.39 -8.17 -2.16
C ALA A 201 2.45 -8.08 -1.06
N LEU A 202 3.31 -7.06 -1.11
CA LEU A 202 4.33 -6.82 -0.07
C LEU A 202 3.68 -6.50 1.28
N ALA A 203 2.75 -5.54 1.33
CA ALA A 203 2.08 -5.15 2.56
C ALA A 203 1.28 -6.32 3.18
N GLY A 204 0.63 -7.14 2.35
CA GLY A 204 -0.06 -8.34 2.79
C GLY A 204 0.89 -9.39 3.36
N ARG A 205 1.99 -9.69 2.65
CA ARG A 205 3.03 -10.62 3.11
C ARG A 205 3.58 -10.24 4.49
N LEU A 206 3.79 -8.94 4.70
CA LEU A 206 4.29 -8.37 5.95
C LEU A 206 3.21 -8.12 7.00
N GLN A 207 1.96 -8.55 6.73
CA GLN A 207 0.79 -8.35 7.58
C GLN A 207 0.54 -6.89 7.98
N LEU A 208 0.93 -5.92 7.14
CA LEU A 208 0.79 -4.49 7.41
C LEU A 208 -0.65 -4.01 7.14
N VAL A 209 -1.59 -4.44 7.98
CA VAL A 209 -3.04 -4.19 7.83
C VAL A 209 -3.36 -2.71 7.56
N PRO A 210 -2.79 -1.71 8.28
CA PRO A 210 -3.08 -0.30 8.01
C PRO A 210 -2.70 0.12 6.58
N LEU A 211 -1.56 -0.37 6.09
CA LEU A 211 -1.06 -0.05 4.75
C LEU A 211 -1.88 -0.72 3.67
N VAL A 212 -2.26 -1.99 3.87
CA VAL A 212 -3.19 -2.70 2.97
C VAL A 212 -4.50 -1.93 2.86
N ARG A 213 -5.11 -1.50 3.97
CA ARG A 213 -6.34 -0.69 3.95
C ARG A 213 -6.15 0.62 3.19
N LYS A 214 -5.03 1.32 3.40
CA LYS A 214 -4.73 2.60 2.73
C LYS A 214 -4.59 2.41 1.21
N LEU A 215 -3.84 1.40 0.77
CA LEU A 215 -3.67 1.06 -0.64
C LEU A 215 -4.99 0.64 -1.30
N MET A 216 -5.80 -0.19 -0.63
CA MET A 216 -7.13 -0.57 -1.11
C MET A 216 -8.08 0.62 -1.17
N ALA A 217 -8.05 1.52 -0.19
CA ALA A 217 -8.87 2.73 -0.19
C ALA A 217 -8.48 3.63 -1.38
N PHE A 218 -7.19 3.80 -1.63
CA PHE A 218 -6.70 4.51 -2.81
C PHE A 218 -7.18 3.84 -4.11
N ALA A 219 -6.98 2.53 -4.26
CA ALA A 219 -7.44 1.79 -5.44
C ALA A 219 -8.94 1.96 -5.68
N LYS A 220 -9.76 1.80 -4.63
CA LYS A 220 -11.22 2.01 -4.68
C LYS A 220 -11.57 3.42 -5.12
N ALA A 221 -10.87 4.44 -4.63
CA ALA A 221 -11.09 5.83 -5.02
C ALA A 221 -10.79 6.05 -6.52
N GLN A 222 -9.73 5.43 -7.04
CA GLN A 222 -9.39 5.52 -8.47
C GLN A 222 -10.31 4.69 -9.38
N MET A 223 -11.04 3.72 -8.84
CA MET A 223 -12.01 2.89 -9.59
C MET A 223 -13.35 3.60 -9.86
N VAL A 224 -13.60 4.78 -9.31
CA VAL A 224 -14.82 5.53 -9.63
C VAL A 224 -14.85 5.77 -11.14
N PHE A 225 -15.89 5.28 -11.81
CA PHE A 225 -15.97 5.32 -13.27
C PHE A 225 -16.41 6.71 -13.75
N TRP A 226 -15.45 7.51 -14.20
CA TRP A 226 -15.69 8.82 -14.83
C TRP A 226 -15.62 8.69 -16.35
N GLY A 227 -16.53 7.94 -16.99
CA GLY A 227 -16.57 7.85 -18.45
C GLY A 227 -15.27 7.38 -19.11
N GLY A 228 -14.53 6.46 -18.47
CA GLY A 228 -13.25 5.94 -18.97
C GLY A 228 -12.01 6.74 -18.57
N LEU A 229 -12.14 7.82 -17.80
CA LEU A 229 -11.01 8.67 -17.37
C LEU A 229 -10.25 8.13 -16.15
N SER A 230 -10.63 6.97 -15.60
CA SER A 230 -9.95 6.36 -14.45
C SER A 230 -8.51 5.97 -14.79
N ILE A 231 -7.58 6.23 -13.85
CA ILE A 231 -6.18 5.80 -13.97
C ILE A 231 -5.97 4.31 -13.72
N LEU A 232 -7.00 3.57 -13.33
CA LEU A 232 -6.98 2.11 -13.28
C LEU A 232 -7.75 1.51 -14.46
N GLY A 233 -8.91 2.08 -14.80
CA GLY A 233 -9.71 1.64 -15.94
C GLY A 233 -9.91 0.12 -15.96
N PRO A 234 -9.74 -0.55 -17.12
CA PRO A 234 -9.79 -2.01 -17.23
C PRO A 234 -8.71 -2.74 -16.42
N ALA A 235 -7.56 -2.10 -16.16
CA ALA A 235 -6.45 -2.70 -15.44
C ALA A 235 -6.71 -2.88 -13.93
N ALA A 236 -7.83 -2.36 -13.42
CA ALA A 236 -8.23 -2.54 -12.01
C ALA A 236 -8.30 -4.01 -11.58
N ALA A 237 -8.63 -4.93 -12.51
CA ALA A 237 -8.66 -6.36 -12.23
C ALA A 237 -7.28 -6.94 -11.86
N HIS A 238 -6.19 -6.30 -12.29
CA HIS A 238 -4.82 -6.74 -11.98
C HIS A 238 -4.35 -6.33 -10.59
N VAL A 239 -4.98 -5.33 -9.97
CA VAL A 239 -4.63 -4.85 -8.62
C VAL A 239 -4.86 -5.94 -7.56
N LEU A 240 -5.93 -6.71 -7.71
CA LEU A 240 -6.29 -7.83 -6.83
C LEU A 240 -5.95 -9.17 -7.51
N SER A 241 -4.67 -9.32 -7.89
CA SER A 241 -4.17 -10.55 -8.49
C SER A 241 -4.35 -11.75 -7.53
N PRO A 242 -4.32 -13.00 -8.04
CA PRO A 242 -4.31 -14.19 -7.18
C PRO A 242 -3.14 -14.21 -6.18
N ARG A 243 -2.02 -13.56 -6.49
CA ARG A 243 -0.88 -13.40 -5.58
C ARG A 243 -1.25 -12.51 -4.40
N VAL A 244 -1.83 -11.34 -4.67
CA VAL A 244 -2.30 -10.41 -3.63
C VAL A 244 -3.31 -11.10 -2.73
N LEU A 245 -4.34 -11.74 -3.29
CA LEU A 245 -5.41 -12.37 -2.52
C LEU A 245 -4.91 -13.46 -1.56
N LYS A 246 -3.85 -14.20 -1.92
CA LYS A 246 -3.23 -15.21 -1.05
C LYS A 246 -2.44 -14.61 0.11
N LEU A 247 -1.97 -13.38 -0.03
CA LEU A 247 -1.13 -12.69 0.94
C LEU A 247 -1.92 -11.69 1.79
N LEU A 248 -3.18 -11.38 1.42
CA LEU A 248 -3.98 -10.43 2.19
C LEU A 248 -4.27 -10.96 3.60
N PRO A 249 -4.21 -10.09 4.62
CA PRO A 249 -4.62 -10.44 5.97
C PRO A 249 -6.08 -10.92 5.99
N PRO A 250 -6.43 -11.96 6.77
CA PRO A 250 -7.79 -12.50 6.83
C PRO A 250 -8.86 -11.45 7.13
N GLU A 251 -8.54 -10.48 7.98
CA GLU A 251 -9.44 -9.40 8.38
C GLU A 251 -9.86 -8.55 7.17
N ILE A 252 -8.94 -8.32 6.23
CA ILE A 252 -9.21 -7.56 5.01
C ILE A 252 -10.08 -8.34 4.04
N LEU A 253 -9.87 -9.65 3.95
CA LEU A 253 -10.71 -10.53 3.14
C LEU A 253 -12.13 -10.57 3.69
N TYR A 254 -12.29 -10.65 5.02
CA TYR A 254 -13.61 -10.58 5.66
C TYR A 254 -14.29 -9.24 5.45
N GLU A 255 -13.57 -8.13 5.57
CA GLU A 255 -14.09 -6.79 5.26
C GLU A 255 -14.56 -6.70 3.81
N ALA A 256 -13.77 -7.21 2.86
CA ALA A 256 -14.13 -7.20 1.44
C ALA A 256 -15.39 -8.04 1.15
N VAL A 257 -15.50 -9.22 1.78
CA VAL A 257 -16.68 -10.09 1.67
C VAL A 257 -17.90 -9.44 2.31
N ALA A 258 -17.77 -8.97 3.55
CA ALA A 258 -18.86 -8.29 4.26
C ALA A 258 -19.34 -7.07 3.46
N TRP A 259 -18.43 -6.26 2.93
CA TRP A 259 -18.79 -5.12 2.11
C TRP A 259 -19.52 -5.54 0.82
N ARG A 260 -19.10 -6.63 0.15
CA ARG A 260 -19.79 -7.15 -1.04
C ARG A 260 -21.17 -7.75 -0.71
N LEU A 261 -21.33 -8.39 0.44
CA LEU A 261 -22.60 -8.99 0.88
C LEU A 261 -23.60 -7.95 1.41
N LEU A 262 -23.08 -6.88 2.03
CA LEU A 262 -23.88 -5.79 2.60
C LEU A 262 -24.21 -4.71 1.58
N GLN A 263 -23.48 -4.64 0.46
CA GLN A 263 -23.91 -3.81 -0.65
C GLN A 263 -25.14 -4.43 -1.31
N PRO A 264 -26.26 -3.69 -1.42
CA PRO A 264 -27.39 -4.15 -2.22
C PRO A 264 -26.87 -4.42 -3.64
N GLU A 265 -27.08 -5.63 -4.15
CA GLU A 265 -26.60 -6.02 -5.48
C GLU A 265 -27.00 -4.93 -6.50
N PRO A 266 -26.12 -4.53 -7.44
CA PRO A 266 -26.54 -3.79 -8.63
C PRO A 266 -27.35 -4.66 -9.62
N SER A 267 -28.08 -5.67 -9.14
CA SER A 267 -28.72 -6.72 -9.92
C SER A 267 -30.19 -6.95 -9.52
N ALA A 268 -31.00 -5.89 -9.54
CA ALA A 268 -32.39 -6.05 -9.95
C ALA A 268 -32.58 -5.36 -11.31
N MET A 269 -31.97 -5.91 -12.37
CA MET A 269 -32.61 -5.87 -13.69
C MET A 269 -32.04 -6.94 -14.62
N VAL A 270 -32.88 -7.93 -14.88
CA VAL A 270 -32.75 -8.93 -15.92
C VAL A 270 -32.85 -8.24 -17.28
N VAL A 271 -31.82 -8.36 -18.12
CA VAL A 271 -31.96 -8.12 -19.56
C VAL A 271 -32.59 -9.38 -20.15
N LYS A 272 -33.88 -9.30 -20.53
CA LYS A 272 -34.43 -10.19 -21.56
C LYS A 272 -34.53 -9.40 -22.86
N PRO A 273 -34.07 -9.94 -23.99
CA PRO A 273 -34.24 -9.30 -25.28
C PRO A 273 -35.72 -9.32 -25.61
N TYR A 274 -36.33 -8.15 -25.80
CA TYR A 274 -37.58 -8.06 -26.52
C TYR A 274 -37.23 -7.83 -27.99
N GLU A 275 -37.66 -8.77 -28.83
CA GLU A 275 -37.52 -8.74 -30.28
C GLU A 275 -38.01 -7.39 -30.83
N GLY A 276 -37.17 -6.71 -31.62
CA GLY A 276 -37.63 -5.61 -32.47
C GLY A 276 -36.92 -4.26 -32.39
N LEU A 277 -35.63 -4.16 -32.04
CA LEU A 277 -34.87 -2.93 -32.32
C LEU A 277 -33.68 -3.21 -33.25
N GLN A 278 -33.80 -2.73 -34.49
CA GLN A 278 -32.74 -2.70 -35.48
C GLN A 278 -31.59 -1.82 -34.99
N VAL A 279 -30.38 -2.37 -34.99
CA VAL A 279 -29.14 -1.59 -34.87
C VAL A 279 -28.85 -0.95 -36.23
N GLN A 280 -29.00 0.36 -36.33
CA GLN A 280 -28.34 1.19 -37.33
C GLN A 280 -27.84 2.48 -36.69
N GLY A 281 -26.53 2.72 -36.84
CA GLY A 281 -25.92 4.06 -36.78
C GLY A 281 -25.14 4.42 -35.50
N LEU A 282 -23.83 4.12 -35.49
CA LEU A 282 -22.84 5.17 -35.19
C LEU A 282 -22.91 6.18 -36.36
N PRO A 283 -22.86 7.53 -36.18
CA PRO A 283 -21.66 8.24 -35.70
C PRO A 283 -21.91 9.60 -34.99
N HIS A 284 -20.80 10.29 -34.62
CA HIS A 284 -20.67 11.74 -34.34
C HIS A 284 -21.01 12.29 -32.94
N VAL A 285 -20.10 12.14 -31.97
CA VAL A 285 -19.80 13.20 -30.98
C VAL A 285 -18.31 13.15 -30.59
N MET A 286 -17.40 13.30 -31.55
CA MET A 286 -15.96 13.48 -31.31
C MET A 286 -15.39 14.40 -32.40
N SER A 287 -15.81 15.67 -32.38
CA SER A 287 -15.05 16.81 -32.92
C SER A 287 -15.81 18.11 -32.68
N ARG A 288 -15.35 18.90 -31.69
CA ARG A 288 -15.32 20.36 -31.79
C ARG A 288 -14.59 20.97 -30.58
N SER A 289 -13.55 21.75 -30.93
CA SER A 289 -13.04 22.99 -30.29
C SER A 289 -12.84 22.93 -28.76
N ALA A 290 -11.62 22.87 -28.20
CA ALA A 290 -10.59 23.94 -28.21
C ALA A 290 -11.22 25.33 -28.05
N ASP A 291 -10.93 25.98 -26.93
CA ASP A 291 -11.48 27.25 -26.42
C ASP A 291 -12.81 27.13 -25.66
N GLU A 292 -12.71 27.01 -24.33
CA GLU A 292 -13.17 28.04 -23.39
C GLU A 292 -12.98 27.55 -21.94
N GLU A 293 -12.31 28.38 -21.15
CA GLU A 293 -12.20 28.27 -19.70
C GLU A 293 -13.61 28.43 -19.08
N ALA A 294 -14.21 27.33 -18.66
CA ALA A 294 -15.30 27.35 -17.70
C ALA A 294 -14.96 26.34 -16.60
N GLU A 295 -14.93 26.80 -15.35
CA GLU A 295 -15.05 25.91 -14.20
C GLU A 295 -16.40 25.17 -14.30
N GLU A 296 -16.37 23.98 -14.90
CA GLU A 296 -17.58 23.21 -15.17
C GLU A 296 -18.05 22.50 -13.89
N GLU A 297 -19.21 22.93 -13.40
CA GLU A 297 -19.84 22.41 -12.20
C GLU A 297 -20.51 21.06 -12.47
N VAL A 298 -19.87 19.98 -12.00
CA VAL A 298 -20.41 18.62 -12.03
C VAL A 298 -21.31 18.38 -10.83
N SER A 299 -22.55 17.94 -11.06
CA SER A 299 -23.50 17.62 -9.99
C SER A 299 -23.63 16.10 -9.78
N PHE A 300 -23.61 15.68 -8.52
CA PHE A 300 -23.80 14.29 -8.12
C PHE A 300 -25.20 14.08 -7.59
N ARG A 301 -25.91 13.08 -8.11
CA ARG A 301 -27.24 12.69 -7.63
C ARG A 301 -27.33 11.18 -7.54
N THR A 302 -27.95 10.67 -6.48
CA THR A 302 -28.37 9.27 -6.41
C THR A 302 -29.80 9.20 -6.93
N ASN A 303 -30.04 8.37 -7.96
CA ASN A 303 -31.38 8.24 -8.51
C ASN A 303 -32.29 7.42 -7.58
N GLU A 304 -33.58 7.37 -7.89
CA GLU A 304 -34.62 6.62 -7.18
C GLU A 304 -34.38 5.09 -7.11
N HIS A 305 -33.38 4.59 -7.85
CA HIS A 305 -32.95 3.19 -7.84
C HIS A 305 -31.60 2.98 -7.12
N GLY A 306 -31.11 3.98 -6.37
CA GLY A 306 -29.86 3.88 -5.61
C GLY A 306 -28.60 3.95 -6.46
N ARG A 307 -28.68 4.27 -7.75
CA ARG A 307 -27.50 4.42 -8.63
C ARG A 307 -26.95 5.82 -8.51
N ASN A 308 -25.63 5.92 -8.34
CA ASN A 308 -24.94 7.20 -8.39
C ASN A 308 -24.81 7.66 -9.85
N ALA A 309 -25.34 8.84 -10.13
CA ALA A 309 -25.29 9.48 -11.43
C ALA A 309 -24.43 10.75 -11.33
N CYS A 310 -23.55 10.90 -12.31
CA CYS A 310 -22.81 12.12 -12.56
C CYS A 310 -23.48 12.81 -13.74
N SER A 311 -24.03 14.01 -13.51
CA SER A 311 -24.75 14.77 -14.53
C SER A 311 -23.98 16.04 -14.87
N HIS A 312 -23.61 16.16 -16.15
CA HIS A 312 -23.06 17.37 -16.72
C HIS A 312 -24.19 18.36 -17.07
N LYS A 313 -24.00 19.67 -16.87
CA LYS A 313 -25.01 20.71 -17.18
C LYS A 313 -25.45 20.69 -18.65
N ARG A 314 -24.59 20.21 -19.56
CA ARG A 314 -24.93 20.04 -21.00
C ARG A 314 -25.78 18.80 -21.30
N GLY A 315 -26.31 18.11 -20.29
CA GLY A 315 -27.32 17.07 -20.43
C GLY A 315 -26.80 15.64 -20.50
N SER A 316 -25.48 15.41 -20.52
CA SER A 316 -24.92 14.06 -20.40
C SER A 316 -24.99 13.59 -18.94
N THR A 317 -25.75 12.52 -18.70
CA THR A 317 -25.78 11.83 -17.41
C THR A 317 -25.11 10.48 -17.57
N CYS A 318 -24.02 10.27 -16.83
CA CYS A 318 -23.33 8.99 -16.77
C CYS A 318 -23.80 8.23 -15.52
N TYR A 319 -24.34 7.03 -15.73
CA TYR A 319 -24.68 6.12 -14.65
C TYR A 319 -23.45 5.29 -14.29
N ILE A 320 -23.04 5.38 -13.03
CA ILE A 320 -21.87 4.65 -12.53
C ILE A 320 -22.36 3.28 -12.05
N ASN A 321 -22.15 2.24 -12.87
CA ASN A 321 -22.34 0.86 -12.45
C ASN A 321 -20.98 0.30 -12.02
N PHE A 322 -20.88 -0.14 -10.77
CA PHE A 322 -19.71 -0.88 -10.30
C PHE A 322 -19.87 -2.35 -10.67
N SER A 323 -19.06 -2.84 -11.60
CA SER A 323 -18.75 -4.27 -11.70
C SER A 323 -17.29 -4.44 -11.31
N PHE A 324 -17.03 -5.09 -10.18
CA PHE A 324 -15.68 -5.48 -9.80
C PHE A 324 -15.15 -6.48 -10.83
N GLY A 325 -14.09 -6.12 -11.54
CA GLY A 325 -13.27 -7.09 -12.25
C GLY A 325 -12.60 -7.97 -11.20
N GLY A 326 -13.05 -9.21 -11.11
CA GLY A 326 -12.60 -10.21 -10.15
C GLY A 326 -13.29 -11.54 -10.44
N PRO A 327 -12.87 -12.63 -9.76
CA PRO A 327 -13.48 -13.93 -9.93
C PRO A 327 -15.00 -13.86 -9.77
N GLY A 328 -15.70 -14.69 -10.54
CA GLY A 328 -17.16 -14.83 -10.43
C GLY A 328 -17.56 -15.16 -8.98
N ARG A 329 -18.84 -14.96 -8.61
CA ARG A 329 -19.32 -15.24 -7.25
C ARG A 329 -18.90 -16.65 -6.77
N GLN A 330 -18.95 -17.63 -7.67
CA GLN A 330 -18.58 -19.01 -7.40
C GLN A 330 -17.07 -19.18 -7.14
N GLU A 331 -16.23 -18.64 -8.03
CA GLU A 331 -14.77 -18.68 -7.86
C GLU A 331 -14.30 -17.93 -6.60
N LEU A 332 -14.96 -16.81 -6.24
CA LEU A 332 -14.66 -16.11 -4.99
C LEU A 332 -15.10 -16.91 -3.76
N GLN A 333 -16.26 -17.57 -3.82
CA GLN A 333 -16.72 -18.44 -2.73
C GLN A 333 -15.76 -19.63 -2.53
N GLU A 334 -15.28 -20.23 -3.60
CA GLU A 334 -14.29 -21.32 -3.56
C GLU A 334 -12.95 -20.82 -2.97
N LEU A 335 -12.46 -19.66 -3.42
CA LEU A 335 -11.24 -19.07 -2.91
C LEU A 335 -11.35 -18.71 -1.41
N VAL A 336 -12.47 -18.16 -0.98
CA VAL A 336 -12.74 -17.85 0.43
C VAL A 336 -12.82 -19.14 1.26
N GLY A 337 -13.47 -20.19 0.75
CA GLY A 337 -13.50 -21.50 1.40
C GLY A 337 -12.08 -22.05 1.64
N GLN A 338 -11.21 -21.95 0.63
CA GLN A 338 -9.81 -22.38 0.75
C GLN A 338 -9.01 -21.54 1.76
N VAL A 339 -9.20 -20.22 1.80
CA VAL A 339 -8.51 -19.35 2.76
C VAL A 339 -9.00 -19.59 4.18
N MET A 340 -10.31 -19.71 4.38
CA MET A 340 -10.92 -20.01 5.69
C MET A 340 -10.43 -21.34 6.25
N GLN A 341 -10.37 -22.37 5.40
CA GLN A 341 -9.88 -23.68 5.80
C GLN A 341 -8.42 -23.61 6.26
N ARG A 342 -7.56 -22.91 5.52
CA ARG A 342 -6.15 -22.71 5.92
C ARG A 342 -6.00 -21.95 7.23
N ALA A 343 -6.80 -20.90 7.45
CA ALA A 343 -6.74 -20.14 8.70
C ALA A 343 -7.14 -20.99 9.92
N VAL A 344 -8.09 -21.91 9.77
CA VAL A 344 -8.46 -22.88 10.81
C VAL A 344 -7.32 -23.89 11.04
N GLU A 345 -6.73 -24.42 9.97
CA GLU A 345 -5.59 -25.35 10.05
C GLU A 345 -4.37 -24.69 10.75
N ASP A 346 -4.10 -23.41 10.47
CA ASP A 346 -3.00 -22.66 11.09
C ASP A 346 -3.26 -22.36 12.58
N ASP A 347 -4.50 -22.07 12.97
CA ASP A 347 -4.88 -21.86 14.39
C ASP A 347 -4.83 -23.18 15.19
N GLU A 348 -5.21 -24.30 14.58
CA GLU A 348 -5.11 -25.64 15.16
C GLU A 348 -3.66 -26.14 15.27
N ALA A 349 -2.74 -25.65 14.43
CA ALA A 349 -1.31 -25.99 14.48
C ALA A 349 -0.52 -25.19 15.54
N ALA A 350 -1.01 -24.00 15.93
CA ALA A 350 -0.39 -23.12 16.91
C ALA A 350 -0.34 -23.57 18.41
N PRO A 351 -1.11 -24.55 18.93
CA PRO A 351 -1.11 -24.87 20.36
C PRO A 351 0.16 -25.58 20.86
N SER A 352 1.06 -26.01 19.97
CA SER A 352 2.29 -26.75 20.34
C SER A 352 3.48 -25.87 20.74
N LEU A 353 3.44 -24.56 20.45
CA LEU A 353 4.55 -23.62 20.72
C LEU A 353 4.30 -22.66 21.91
N ARG A 354 3.15 -22.76 22.60
CA ARG A 354 2.81 -21.92 23.76
C ARG A 354 3.04 -22.59 25.13
N ARG A 355 3.72 -23.74 25.15
CA ARG A 355 4.27 -24.35 26.38
C ARG A 355 5.78 -24.53 26.21
N GLY A 356 6.53 -23.44 26.37
CA GLY A 356 7.99 -23.39 26.38
C GLY A 356 8.46 -22.11 27.02
#